data_AF-A0A2S6U2Q3-F1
#
_entry.id   AF-A0A2S6U2Q3-F1
#
_cell.length_a   1.000
_cell.length_b   1.000
_cell.length_c   1.000
_cell.angle_alpha   90.00
_cell.angle_beta   90.00
_cell.angle_gamma   90.00
#
_symmetry.space_group_name_H-M   'P 1'
#
loop_
_entity.id
_entity.type
_entity.pdbx_description
1 polymer ?
#
loop_
_entity_poly.entity_id
_entity_poly.type
_entity_poly.pdbx_seq_one_letter_code
_entity_poly.pdbx_strand_id
1 'polypeptide(L)'
;MSVTTGGPSPGAVQYRVVAAGVVLLGAMSFMIAPEGWRLPALFAIGTAMGFVLYHAAFGFTAAYRRMFVARDVSGVQAQLLMLAVASVLFAPALAEGTVFGNPVSGAIAPVGAQVAAGAFLFGLGMQLGGGCGSGTLFSVGGGSVRMVVTLAAFVAGSFWASLDMQWWGSTPRLPGIALSD
;
A
#
# COMPACT_ATOMS: atom_id res chain seq x y z
N MET A 1 -30.80 -0.35 35.68
CA MET A 1 -30.59 -1.20 34.48
C MET A 1 -29.15 -1.06 34.06
N SER A 2 -28.31 -2.03 34.44
CA SER A 2 -26.88 -2.08 34.11
C SER A 2 -26.68 -2.66 32.71
N VAL A 3 -26.22 -1.83 31.78
CA VAL A 3 -25.81 -2.27 30.44
C VAL A 3 -24.50 -3.04 30.57
N THR A 4 -24.56 -4.36 30.46
CA THR A 4 -23.38 -5.22 30.31
C THR A 4 -22.77 -4.99 28.94
N THR A 5 -21.66 -4.25 28.89
CA THR A 5 -20.78 -4.17 27.72
C THR A 5 -20.05 -5.50 27.56
N GLY A 6 -20.69 -6.46 26.89
CA GLY A 6 -20.01 -7.64 26.37
C GLY A 6 -19.10 -7.23 25.21
N GLY A 7 -17.86 -6.85 25.52
CA GLY A 7 -16.82 -6.72 24.50
C GLY A 7 -16.60 -8.07 23.81
N PRO A 8 -16.34 -8.11 22.49
CA PRO A 8 -16.09 -9.37 21.79
C PRO A 8 -14.91 -10.09 22.45
N SER A 9 -15.09 -11.35 22.86
CA SER A 9 -13.97 -12.16 23.36
C SER A 9 -12.91 -12.25 22.26
N PRO A 10 -11.62 -12.08 22.55
CA PRO A 10 -10.57 -12.33 21.56
C PRO A 10 -10.77 -13.76 21.05
N GLY A 11 -11.15 -13.91 19.79
CA GLY A 11 -11.29 -15.24 19.19
C GLY A 11 -9.97 -15.98 19.42
N ALA A 12 -10.06 -17.20 19.97
CA ALA A 12 -8.88 -17.99 20.27
C ALA A 12 -7.96 -18.04 19.04
N VAL A 13 -6.67 -17.71 19.23
CA VAL A 13 -5.68 -17.73 18.16
C VAL A 13 -5.71 -19.12 17.52
N GLN A 14 -6.09 -19.17 16.25
CA GLN A 14 -6.16 -20.43 15.52
C GLN A 14 -4.74 -20.84 15.13
N TYR A 15 -4.03 -21.47 16.07
CA TYR A 15 -2.63 -21.90 15.89
C TYR A 15 -2.40 -22.71 14.62
N ARG A 16 -3.41 -23.47 14.15
CA ARG A 16 -3.35 -24.20 12.87
C ARG A 16 -3.20 -23.28 11.66
N VAL A 17 -3.92 -22.15 11.64
CA VAL A 17 -3.86 -21.16 10.55
C VAL A 17 -2.54 -20.42 10.58
N VAL A 18 -2.09 -20.03 11.78
CA VAL A 18 -0.78 -19.39 11.96
C VAL A 18 0.36 -20.32 11.53
N ALA A 19 0.33 -21.59 11.98
CA ALA A 19 1.32 -22.58 11.59
C ALA A 19 1.32 -22.84 10.08
N ALA A 20 0.15 -22.97 9.46
CA ALA A 20 0.04 -23.11 8.00
C ALA A 20 0.62 -21.88 7.27
N GLY A 21 0.33 -20.67 7.76
CA GLY A 21 0.89 -19.43 7.21
C GLY A 21 2.42 -19.40 7.30
N VAL A 22 2.99 -19.73 8.46
CA VAL A 22 4.45 -19.78 8.65
C VAL A 22 5.10 -20.84 7.76
N VAL A 23 4.49 -22.02 7.64
CA VAL A 23 4.98 -23.09 6.76
C VAL A 23 4.94 -22.65 5.30
N LEU A 24 3.87 -22.01 4.85
CA LEU A 24 3.75 -21.50 3.48
C LEU A 24 4.78 -20.40 3.19
N LEU A 25 4.97 -19.44 4.09
CA LEU A 25 5.99 -18.40 3.96
C LEU A 25 7.40 -19.00 3.93
N GLY A 26 7.67 -19.97 4.81
CA GLY A 26 8.94 -20.70 4.86
C GLY A 26 9.21 -21.49 3.58
N ALA A 27 8.23 -22.27 3.12
CA ALA A 27 8.33 -23.03 1.87
C ALA A 27 8.56 -22.11 0.66
N MET A 28 7.80 -21.01 0.56
CA MET A 28 7.96 -20.03 -0.52
C MET A 28 9.34 -19.39 -0.48
N SER A 29 9.84 -19.01 0.70
CA SER A 29 11.18 -18.45 0.87
C SER A 29 12.30 -19.43 0.52
N PHE A 30 12.09 -20.73 0.78
CA PHE A 30 13.02 -21.78 0.42
C PHE A 30 13.05 -22.05 -1.09
N MET A 31 11.88 -21.99 -1.76
CA MET A 31 11.81 -22.19 -3.20
C MET A 31 12.51 -21.08 -3.99
N ILE A 32 12.48 -19.83 -3.50
CA ILE A 32 13.12 -18.68 -4.16
C ILE A 32 14.58 -18.45 -3.75
N ALA A 33 15.07 -19.15 -2.73
CA ALA A 33 16.46 -19.03 -2.27
C ALA A 33 17.52 -19.40 -3.32
N PRO A 34 17.31 -20.39 -4.22
CA PRO A 34 18.29 -20.75 -5.26
C PRO A 34 18.51 -19.66 -6.31
N GLU A 35 17.54 -18.76 -6.51
CA GLU A 35 17.60 -17.68 -7.51
C GLU A 35 18.43 -16.48 -7.03
N GLY A 36 18.96 -16.53 -5.81
CA GLY A 36 19.81 -15.54 -5.18
C GLY A 36 19.19 -14.90 -3.95
N TRP A 37 19.97 -14.11 -3.21
CA TRP A 37 19.57 -13.56 -1.91
C TRP A 37 18.55 -12.40 -2.00
N ARG A 38 18.41 -11.77 -3.18
CA ARG A 38 17.55 -10.59 -3.37
C ARG A 38 16.06 -10.92 -3.29
N LEU A 39 15.62 -11.99 -3.95
CA LEU A 39 14.22 -12.44 -3.97
C LEU A 39 13.67 -12.79 -2.57
N PRO A 40 14.35 -13.60 -1.74
CA PRO A 40 13.89 -13.85 -0.38
C PRO A 40 13.93 -12.59 0.49
N ALA A 41 14.89 -11.68 0.29
CA ALA A 41 14.91 -10.40 0.98
C ALA A 41 13.70 -9.52 0.60
N LEU A 42 13.38 -9.40 -0.69
CA LEU A 42 12.20 -8.67 -1.19
C LEU A 42 10.90 -9.29 -0.68
N PHE A 43 10.81 -10.62 -0.65
CA PHE A 43 9.67 -11.36 -0.13
C PHE A 43 9.49 -11.12 1.38
N ALA A 44 10.59 -11.13 2.15
CA ALA A 44 10.56 -10.83 3.58
C ALA A 44 10.10 -9.38 3.85
N ILE A 45 10.57 -8.41 3.07
CA ILE A 45 10.12 -7.02 3.16
C ILE A 45 8.63 -6.90 2.83
N GLY A 46 8.16 -7.54 1.75
CA GLY A 46 6.74 -7.55 1.39
C GLY A 46 5.86 -8.18 2.49
N THR A 47 6.32 -9.28 3.09
CA THR A 47 5.63 -9.93 4.21
C THR A 47 5.56 -9.04 5.45
N ALA A 48 6.68 -8.42 5.82
CA ALA A 48 6.75 -7.48 6.94
C ALA A 48 5.83 -6.27 6.70
N MET A 49 5.85 -5.71 5.49
CA MET A 49 4.98 -4.60 5.10
C MET A 49 3.50 -5.00 5.19
N GLY A 50 3.12 -6.19 4.70
CA GLY A 50 1.77 -6.72 4.81
C GLY A 50 1.31 -6.87 6.27
N PHE A 51 2.18 -7.39 7.14
CA PHE A 51 1.91 -7.51 8.58
C PHE A 51 1.68 -6.15 9.23
N VAL A 52 2.52 -5.15 8.93
CA VAL A 52 2.37 -3.78 9.44
C VAL A 52 1.06 -3.15 8.95
N LEU A 53 0.72 -3.28 7.67
CA LEU A 53 -0.53 -2.76 7.09
C LEU A 53 -1.77 -3.38 7.76
N TYR A 54 -1.73 -4.69 8.00
CA TYR A 54 -2.80 -5.41 8.69
C TYR A 54 -2.96 -4.95 10.14
N HIS A 55 -1.85 -4.89 10.89
CA HIS A 55 -1.89 -4.51 12.29
C HIS A 55 -2.27 -3.04 12.50
N ALA A 56 -1.81 -2.15 11.62
CA ALA A 56 -2.16 -0.74 11.64
C ALA A 56 -3.57 -0.44 11.07
N ALA A 57 -4.26 -1.44 10.52
CA ALA A 57 -5.52 -1.29 9.77
C ALA A 57 -5.45 -0.08 8.81
N PHE A 58 -4.33 0.03 8.10
CA PHE A 58 -3.89 1.27 7.48
C PHE A 58 -4.65 1.55 6.17
N GLY A 59 -5.31 2.70 6.08
CA GLY A 59 -5.98 3.14 4.85
C GLY A 59 -6.01 4.66 4.72
N PHE A 60 -5.48 5.18 3.61
CA PHE A 60 -5.49 6.61 3.27
C PHE A 60 -6.90 7.20 3.31
N THR A 61 -7.82 6.69 2.48
CA THR A 61 -9.20 7.20 2.42
C THR A 61 -9.92 7.12 3.77
N ALA A 62 -9.67 6.07 4.55
CA ALA A 62 -10.34 5.87 5.83
C ALA A 62 -9.86 6.90 6.88
N ALA A 63 -8.56 7.19 6.93
CA ALA A 63 -7.98 8.19 7.82
C ALA A 63 -8.54 9.59 7.52
N TYR A 64 -8.53 10.02 6.25
CA TYR A 64 -9.10 11.30 5.85
C TYR A 64 -10.61 11.37 6.12
N ARG A 65 -11.36 10.30 5.85
CA ARG A 65 -12.81 10.25 6.15
C ARG A 65 -13.08 10.39 7.65
N ARG A 66 -12.32 9.72 8.52
CA ARG A 66 -12.45 9.85 9.98
C ARG A 66 -12.12 11.26 10.46
N MET A 67 -11.12 11.90 9.87
CA MET A 67 -10.80 13.29 10.13
C MET A 67 -11.98 14.21 9.80
N PHE A 68 -12.61 14.06 8.63
CA PHE A 68 -13.73 14.93 8.24
C PHE A 68 -15.02 14.66 9.00
N VAL A 69 -15.39 13.39 9.20
CA VAL A 69 -16.68 13.00 9.77
C VAL A 69 -16.65 12.99 11.30
N ALA A 70 -15.60 12.41 11.89
CA ALA A 70 -15.48 12.20 13.33
C ALA A 70 -14.52 13.19 14.01
N ARG A 71 -13.89 14.10 13.25
CA ARG A 71 -12.83 15.01 13.72
C ARG A 71 -11.64 14.29 14.39
N ASP A 72 -11.45 13.01 14.04
CA ASP A 72 -10.34 12.20 14.51
C ASP A 72 -9.17 12.29 13.51
N VAL A 73 -8.15 13.05 13.89
CA VAL A 73 -6.94 13.30 13.10
C VAL A 73 -5.84 12.25 13.32
N SER A 74 -6.02 11.30 14.25
CA SER A 74 -4.96 10.36 14.65
C SER A 74 -4.38 9.57 13.46
N GLY A 75 -5.26 9.10 12.56
CA GLY A 75 -4.84 8.38 11.36
C GLY A 75 -4.07 9.24 10.35
N VAL A 76 -4.46 10.51 10.20
CA VAL A 76 -3.77 11.46 9.30
C VAL A 76 -2.43 11.88 9.89
N GLN A 77 -2.35 12.09 11.20
CA GLN A 77 -1.09 12.35 11.90
C GLN A 77 -0.11 11.18 11.75
N ALA A 78 -0.58 9.94 11.90
CA ALA A 78 0.25 8.75 11.68
C ALA A 78 0.81 8.69 10.23
N GLN A 79 0.01 9.09 9.24
CA GLN A 79 0.43 9.14 7.84
C GLN A 79 1.48 10.22 7.58
N LEU A 80 1.28 11.41 8.13
CA LEU A 80 2.25 12.50 8.02
C LEU A 80 3.56 12.17 8.74
N LEU A 81 3.49 11.53 9.90
CA LEU A 81 4.67 11.06 10.63
C LEU A 81 5.41 9.97 9.87
N MET A 82 4.70 8.99 9.30
CA MET A 82 5.27 7.98 8.42
C MET A 82 5.99 8.61 7.23
N LEU A 83 5.35 9.59 6.58
CA LEU A 83 5.93 10.33 5.46
C LEU A 83 7.19 11.08 5.90
N ALA A 84 7.15 11.79 7.03
CA ALA A 84 8.31 12.51 7.56
C ALA A 84 9.50 11.58 7.86
N VAL A 85 9.24 10.44 8.52
CA VAL A 85 10.27 9.43 8.80
C VAL A 85 10.84 8.86 7.50
N ALA A 86 9.99 8.52 6.53
CA ALA A 86 10.43 8.05 5.22
C ALA A 86 11.28 9.11 4.51
N SER A 87 10.87 10.38 4.51
CA SER A 87 11.62 11.48 3.92
C SER A 87 12.99 11.65 4.58
N VAL A 88 13.09 11.62 5.91
CA VAL A 88 14.38 11.75 6.63
C VAL A 88 15.31 10.57 6.33
N LEU A 89 14.77 9.37 6.12
CA LEU A 89 15.56 8.18 5.82
C LEU A 89 16.03 8.15 4.35
N PHE A 90 15.17 8.52 3.41
CA PHE A 90 15.45 8.45 1.98
C PHE A 90 16.15 9.70 1.43
N ALA A 91 15.92 10.90 1.98
CA ALA A 91 16.58 12.12 1.51
C ALA A 91 18.12 12.04 1.46
N PRO A 92 18.84 11.59 2.51
CA PRO A 92 20.31 11.46 2.44
C PRO A 92 20.75 10.42 1.43
N ALA A 93 20.05 9.29 1.36
CA ALA A 93 20.30 8.23 0.38
C ALA A 93 20.15 8.70 -1.07
N LEU A 94 19.19 9.60 -1.35
CA LEU A 94 19.02 10.22 -2.65
C LEU A 94 20.07 11.32 -2.92
N ALA A 95 20.49 12.06 -1.89
CA ALA A 95 21.51 13.11 -2.02
C ALA A 95 22.90 12.54 -2.32
N GLU A 96 23.25 11.38 -1.75
CA GLU A 96 24.51 10.69 -2.05
C GLU A 96 24.52 10.06 -3.45
N GLY A 97 23.35 9.85 -4.07
CA GLY A 97 23.19 9.31 -5.43
C GLY A 97 23.61 7.84 -5.60
N THR A 98 24.23 7.24 -4.59
CA THR A 98 24.62 5.83 -4.55
C THR A 98 24.39 5.24 -3.17
N VAL A 99 23.78 4.06 -3.11
CA VAL A 99 23.54 3.34 -1.86
C VAL A 99 23.98 1.90 -2.06
N PHE A 100 24.91 1.44 -1.21
CA PHE A 100 25.53 0.11 -1.31
C PHE A 100 26.08 -0.20 -2.73
N GLY A 101 26.66 0.80 -3.40
CA GLY A 101 27.22 0.66 -4.75
C GLY A 101 26.19 0.61 -5.89
N ASN A 102 24.89 0.81 -5.61
CA ASN A 102 23.86 0.91 -6.63
C ASN A 102 23.45 2.39 -6.80
N PRO A 103 23.29 2.89 -8.04
CA PRO A 103 22.82 4.25 -8.27
C PRO A 103 21.37 4.39 -7.78
N VAL A 104 21.10 5.45 -7.04
CA VAL A 104 19.77 5.81 -6.54
C VAL A 104 19.41 7.17 -7.11
N SER A 105 18.31 7.24 -7.84
CA SER A 105 17.77 8.52 -8.33
C SER A 105 16.30 8.66 -7.94
N GLY A 106 15.86 9.91 -7.83
CA GLY A 106 14.45 10.22 -7.65
C GLY A 106 13.64 9.81 -8.88
N ALA A 107 12.55 9.07 -8.65
CA ALA A 107 11.57 8.78 -9.70
C ALA A 107 10.70 10.02 -9.96
N ILE A 108 11.25 10.99 -10.70
CA ILE A 108 10.55 12.23 -11.06
C ILE A 108 9.58 11.93 -12.20
N ALA A 109 8.31 11.74 -11.88
CA ALA A 109 7.26 11.55 -12.87
C ALA A 109 6.72 12.91 -13.38
N PRO A 110 6.54 13.09 -14.70
CA PRO A 110 5.93 14.30 -15.24
C PRO A 110 4.46 14.40 -14.81
N VAL A 111 4.05 15.57 -14.35
CA VAL A 111 2.65 15.85 -14.02
C VAL A 111 1.93 16.19 -15.32
N GLY A 112 0.92 15.41 -15.70
CA GLY A 112 0.16 15.64 -16.92
C GLY A 112 -1.34 15.43 -16.73
N ALA A 113 -2.11 15.72 -17.78
CA ALA A 113 -3.55 15.53 -17.79
C ALA A 113 -3.97 14.08 -17.46
N GLN A 114 -3.11 13.12 -17.79
CA GLN A 114 -3.21 11.70 -17.47
C GLN A 114 -3.33 11.46 -15.95
N VAL A 115 -2.44 12.09 -15.18
CA VAL A 115 -2.37 11.90 -13.74
C VAL A 115 -3.59 12.51 -13.08
N ALA A 116 -4.04 13.68 -13.56
CA ALA A 116 -5.26 14.32 -13.08
C ALA A 116 -6.51 13.47 -13.35
N ALA A 117 -6.67 12.99 -14.58
CA ALA A 117 -7.80 12.11 -14.95
C ALA A 117 -7.75 10.80 -14.17
N GLY A 118 -6.57 10.18 -14.07
CA GLY A 118 -6.37 8.93 -13.33
C GLY A 118 -6.64 9.10 -11.83
N ALA A 119 -6.17 10.18 -11.21
CA ALA A 119 -6.41 10.45 -9.79
C ALA A 119 -7.92 10.66 -9.50
N PHE A 120 -8.64 11.33 -10.40
CA PHE A 120 -10.08 11.53 -10.27
C PHE A 120 -10.85 10.21 -10.39
N LEU A 121 -10.59 9.43 -11.44
CA LEU A 121 -11.22 8.11 -11.64
C LEU A 121 -10.87 7.13 -10.51
N PHE A 122 -9.63 7.16 -10.03
CA PHE A 122 -9.21 6.36 -8.90
C PHE A 122 -9.95 6.76 -7.62
N GLY A 123 -10.14 8.05 -7.37
CA GLY A 123 -10.96 8.56 -6.26
C GLY A 123 -12.42 8.09 -6.34
N LEU A 124 -13.04 8.16 -7.53
CA LEU A 124 -14.38 7.58 -7.75
C LEU A 124 -14.40 6.07 -7.45
N GLY A 125 -13.37 5.35 -7.91
CA GLY A 125 -13.19 3.93 -7.63
C GLY A 125 -13.06 3.62 -6.14
N MET A 126 -12.35 4.44 -5.36
CA MET A 126 -12.25 4.28 -3.91
C MET A 126 -13.62 4.39 -3.23
N GLN A 127 -14.46 5.30 -3.70
CA GLN A 127 -15.80 5.53 -3.15
C GLN A 127 -16.73 4.36 -3.47
N LEU A 128 -16.68 3.83 -4.69
CA LEU A 128 -17.46 2.65 -5.09
C LEU A 128 -16.95 1.36 -4.41
N GLY A 129 -15.64 1.21 -4.30
CA GLY A 129 -14.97 0.02 -3.74
C GLY A 129 -14.90 -0.02 -2.22
N GLY A 130 -15.19 1.09 -1.54
CA GLY A 130 -15.19 1.19 -0.07
C GLY A 130 -13.79 1.29 0.57
N GLY A 131 -12.73 1.46 -0.23
CA GLY A 131 -11.35 1.51 0.25
C GLY A 131 -10.34 1.97 -0.80
N CYS A 132 -9.19 2.47 -0.32
CA CYS A 132 -8.00 2.65 -1.15
C CYS A 132 -7.26 1.31 -1.33
N GLY A 133 -6.29 1.24 -2.24
CA GLY A 133 -5.51 0.02 -2.50
C GLY A 133 -4.94 -0.65 -1.23
N SER A 134 -4.27 0.11 -0.35
CA SER A 134 -3.76 -0.41 0.92
C SER A 134 -4.85 -0.91 1.85
N GLY A 135 -5.98 -0.18 1.91
CA GLY A 135 -7.16 -0.58 2.67
C GLY A 135 -7.80 -1.88 2.16
N THR A 136 -7.87 -2.04 0.84
CA THR A 136 -8.36 -3.24 0.18
C THR A 136 -7.45 -4.43 0.46
N LEU A 137 -6.13 -4.27 0.34
CA LEU A 137 -5.14 -5.32 0.56
C LEU A 137 -5.24 -5.92 1.98
N PHE A 138 -5.22 -5.09 3.02
CA PHE A 138 -5.30 -5.62 4.39
C PHE A 138 -6.68 -6.17 4.73
N SER A 139 -7.76 -5.59 4.18
CA SER A 139 -9.13 -6.06 4.42
C SER A 139 -9.37 -7.42 3.76
N VAL A 140 -8.82 -7.65 2.55
CA VAL A 140 -8.82 -8.96 1.90
C VAL A 140 -7.97 -9.95 2.71
N GLY A 141 -6.78 -9.55 3.15
CA GLY A 141 -5.93 -10.36 4.03
C GLY A 141 -6.60 -10.74 5.36
N GLY A 142 -7.49 -9.89 5.86
CA GLY A 142 -8.33 -10.15 7.03
C GLY A 142 -9.57 -11.00 6.77
N GLY A 143 -9.79 -11.48 5.55
CA GLY A 143 -10.89 -12.39 5.18
C GLY A 143 -12.15 -11.73 4.61
N SER A 144 -12.11 -10.44 4.22
CA SER A 144 -13.27 -9.78 3.64
C SER A 144 -13.52 -10.20 2.19
N VAL A 145 -14.46 -11.13 1.99
CA VAL A 145 -14.88 -11.60 0.66
C VAL A 145 -15.39 -10.47 -0.23
N ARG A 146 -16.04 -9.45 0.36
CA ARG A 146 -16.52 -8.27 -0.40
C ARG A 146 -15.35 -7.50 -1.04
N MET A 147 -14.23 -7.36 -0.33
CA MET A 147 -13.08 -6.62 -0.83
C MET A 147 -12.28 -7.39 -1.88
N VAL A 148 -12.48 -8.71 -1.99
CA VAL A 148 -11.86 -9.53 -3.06
C VAL A 148 -12.33 -9.07 -4.43
N VAL A 149 -13.62 -8.73 -4.57
CA VAL A 149 -14.17 -8.20 -5.82
C VAL A 149 -13.54 -6.86 -6.16
N THR A 150 -13.41 -5.96 -5.19
CA THR A 150 -12.71 -4.67 -5.37
C THR A 150 -11.26 -4.87 -5.77
N LEU A 151 -10.56 -5.83 -5.16
CA LEU A 151 -9.17 -6.15 -5.49
C LEU A 151 -9.05 -6.70 -6.92
N ALA A 152 -9.93 -7.61 -7.32
CA ALA A 152 -9.93 -8.18 -8.67
C ALA A 152 -10.20 -7.10 -9.73
N ALA A 153 -11.18 -6.22 -9.50
CA ALA A 153 -11.46 -5.10 -10.39
C ALA A 153 -10.28 -4.11 -10.46
N PHE A 154 -9.63 -3.85 -9.33
CA PHE A 154 -8.42 -3.01 -9.26
C PHE A 154 -7.28 -3.62 -10.09
N VAL A 155 -7.01 -4.92 -9.93
CA VAL A 155 -5.98 -5.64 -10.70
C VAL A 155 -6.31 -5.64 -12.20
N ALA A 156 -7.56 -5.95 -12.58
CA ALA A 156 -7.98 -5.95 -13.97
C ALA A 156 -7.85 -4.55 -14.60
N GLY A 157 -8.27 -3.50 -13.88
CA GLY A 157 -8.14 -2.12 -14.33
C GLY A 157 -6.68 -1.67 -14.45
N SER A 158 -5.82 -2.00 -13.48
CA SER A 158 -4.38 -1.72 -13.55
C SER A 158 -3.70 -2.45 -14.71
N PHE A 159 -4.08 -3.70 -14.96
CA PHE A 159 -3.59 -4.47 -16.11
C PHE A 159 -4.02 -3.83 -17.42
N TRP A 160 -5.30 -3.45 -17.54
CA TRP A 160 -5.80 -2.77 -18.74
C TRP A 160 -5.07 -1.44 -18.99
N ALA A 161 -4.91 -0.62 -17.95
CA ALA A 161 -4.21 0.66 -18.04
C ALA A 161 -2.75 0.49 -18.50
N SER A 162 -2.10 -0.63 -18.16
CA SER A 162 -0.74 -0.93 -18.62
C SER A 162 -0.64 -1.21 -20.13
N LEU A 163 -1.72 -1.69 -20.75
CA LEU A 163 -1.78 -1.92 -22.20
C LEU A 163 -1.93 -0.61 -22.98
N ASP A 164 -2.70 0.33 -22.44
CA ASP A 164 -2.96 1.64 -23.06
C ASP A 164 -1.87 2.70 -22.78
N MET A 165 -0.73 2.29 -22.20
CA MET A 165 0.29 3.22 -21.69
C MET A 165 0.88 4.13 -22.77
N GLN A 166 0.92 3.68 -24.03
CA GLN A 166 1.36 4.48 -25.17
C GLN A 166 0.39 5.62 -25.49
N TRP A 167 -0.92 5.38 -25.34
CA TRP A 167 -1.95 6.41 -25.51
C TRP A 167 -1.90 7.42 -24.36
N TRP A 168 -1.75 6.96 -23.12
CA TRP A 168 -1.52 7.86 -21.98
C TRP A 168 -0.23 8.68 -22.17
N GLY A 169 0.78 8.15 -22.85
CA GLY A 169 1.98 8.92 -23.19
C GLY A 169 1.70 10.12 -24.10
N SER A 170 0.71 10.10 -24.99
CA SER A 170 0.55 11.16 -26.00
C SER A 170 -0.18 12.41 -25.51
N THR A 171 -0.86 12.34 -24.36
CA THR A 171 -1.60 13.49 -23.81
C THR A 171 -0.68 14.58 -23.23
N PRO A 172 -1.15 15.85 -23.11
CA PRO A 172 -0.35 16.98 -22.66
C PRO A 172 0.29 16.74 -21.27
N ARG A 173 1.60 16.97 -21.18
CA ARG A 173 2.39 16.78 -19.95
C ARG A 173 3.17 18.05 -19.64
N LEU A 174 3.23 18.41 -18.35
CA LEU A 174 4.21 19.37 -17.87
C LEU A 174 5.54 18.62 -17.64
N PRO A 175 6.69 19.29 -17.82
CA PRO A 175 7.97 18.72 -17.41
C PRO A 175 7.92 18.36 -15.92
N GLY A 176 8.62 17.30 -15.54
CA GLY A 176 8.78 16.94 -14.13
C GLY A 176 9.50 18.07 -13.41
N ILE A 177 8.85 18.68 -12.43
CA ILE A 177 9.45 19.72 -11.59
C ILE A 177 9.93 19.02 -10.32
N ALA A 178 11.24 18.93 -10.14
CA ALA A 178 11.85 18.56 -8.88
C ALA A 178 12.16 19.82 -8.08
N LEU A 179 11.83 19.83 -6.80
CA LEU A 179 12.19 20.92 -5.87
C LEU A 179 13.56 20.66 -5.20
N SER A 180 14.26 19.60 -5.62
CA SER A 180 15.52 19.13 -5.06
C SER A 180 16.75 19.49 -5.91
N ASP A 181 16.56 20.26 -6.98
CA ASP A 181 17.62 20.90 -7.77
C ASP A 181 17.96 22.29 -7.18
#